data_AF-A0A8E1RKG5-F1
#
_entry.id   AF-A0A8E1RKG5-F1
#
_cell.length_a   1.000
_cell.length_b   1.000
_cell.length_c   1.000
_cell.angle_alpha   90.00
_cell.angle_beta   90.00
_cell.angle_gamma   90.00
#
_symmetry.space_group_name_H-M   'P 1'
#
loop_
_entity.id
_entity.type
_entity.pdbx_description
1 polymer ?
#
loop_
_entity_poly.entity_id
_entity_poly.type
_entity_poly.pdbx_seq_one_letter_code
_entity_poly.pdbx_strand_id
1 'polypeptide(L)'
;MIIRIKRFIIRFGGKILLLSEIEAIKSSKTSRKTIIYTFIMIVVTELLTWQTYFLHSIKGYPHGLPGSQIINPPTAAFLSLNSSGEFLQLIIMLLMPIFLILITLQRKIEISQGKSNYIFQTRMGTVNQYLIKGQITQFVIFTLFYMALFSFDLLVNIVLFHKGTSFKGVENSTINSHLLNLELAHPYLTYIWFIIIVSIAFGIYAVVTYILALSLKKTFLVYPISLGLWIMMFALPYSSSYFMQPFIEFDWKEYGMSMLSYLLICGVVIIVGNWIVRLRSHNSYC
;
A
#
# COMPACT_ATOMS: atom_id res chain seq x y z
N MET A 1 23.98 28.84 28.83
CA MET A 1 22.53 28.63 28.57
C MET A 1 22.24 27.80 27.30
N ILE A 2 23.07 27.86 26.26
CA ILE A 2 22.92 27.10 24.98
C ILE A 2 23.09 25.58 25.13
N ILE A 3 23.78 25.12 26.18
CA ILE A 3 24.06 23.68 26.40
C ILE A 3 22.82 22.93 26.97
N ARG A 4 21.85 23.63 27.57
CA ARG A 4 20.62 23.00 28.09
C ARG A 4 19.57 22.71 27.01
N ILE A 5 19.62 23.39 25.85
CA ILE A 5 18.69 23.15 24.74
C ILE A 5 19.01 21.82 24.04
N LYS A 6 20.28 21.40 23.97
CA LYS A 6 20.65 20.09 23.39
C LYS A 6 20.19 18.88 24.23
N ARG A 7 20.00 19.01 25.54
CA ARG A 7 19.53 17.90 26.40
C ARG A 7 18.02 17.75 26.46
N PHE A 8 17.24 18.73 26.01
CA PHE A 8 15.77 18.61 25.95
C PHE A 8 15.27 18.00 24.62
N ILE A 9 16.14 17.94 23.60
CA ILE A 9 15.85 17.41 22.25
C ILE A 9 15.68 15.86 22.24
N ILE A 10 15.97 15.18 23.34
CA ILE A 10 16.02 13.70 23.38
C ILE A 10 14.64 13.06 23.68
N ARG A 11 13.62 13.82 24.10
CA ARG A 11 12.32 13.25 24.53
C ARG A 11 11.20 13.19 23.48
N PHE A 12 11.39 13.73 22.27
CA PHE A 12 10.36 13.79 21.21
C PHE A 12 10.84 13.31 19.82
N GLY A 13 11.85 12.43 19.76
CA GLY A 13 12.51 12.07 18.51
C GLY A 13 11.65 11.36 17.44
N GLY A 14 10.49 10.78 17.79
CA GLY A 14 9.60 10.12 16.81
C GLY A 14 8.82 11.10 15.93
N LYS A 15 8.21 12.12 16.55
CA LYS A 15 7.46 13.17 15.81
C LYS A 15 8.39 13.98 14.90
N ILE A 16 9.61 14.26 15.36
CA ILE A 16 10.61 15.01 14.59
C ILE A 16 11.03 14.22 13.35
N LEU A 17 11.26 12.91 13.49
CA LEU A 17 11.66 12.06 12.35
C LEU A 17 10.52 11.94 11.33
N LEU A 18 9.28 11.78 11.79
CA LEU A 18 8.10 11.76 10.93
C LEU A 18 7.92 13.08 10.15
N LEU A 19 7.99 14.23 10.84
CA LEU A 19 7.90 15.55 10.20
C LEU A 19 9.02 15.75 9.19
N SER A 20 10.25 15.35 9.53
CA SER A 20 11.39 15.47 8.62
C SER A 20 11.23 14.62 7.35
N GLU A 21 10.65 13.42 7.46
CA GLU A 21 10.38 12.58 6.29
C GLU A 21 9.26 13.17 5.42
N ILE A 22 8.21 13.73 6.02
CA ILE A 22 7.13 14.42 5.29
C ILE A 22 7.68 15.65 4.55
N GLU A 23 8.48 16.49 5.20
CA GLU A 23 9.12 17.65 4.56
C GLU A 23 10.04 17.22 3.42
N ALA A 24 10.76 16.11 3.60
CA ALA A 24 11.64 15.58 2.59
C ALA A 24 10.86 14.96 1.40
N ILE A 25 9.69 14.36 1.63
CA ILE A 25 8.77 13.92 0.56
C ILE A 25 8.24 15.14 -0.20
N LYS A 26 7.84 16.20 0.52
CA LYS A 26 7.29 17.42 -0.07
C LYS A 26 8.31 18.17 -0.93
N SER A 27 9.58 18.20 -0.52
CA SER A 27 10.65 18.88 -1.27
C SER A 27 11.11 18.08 -2.50
N SER A 28 11.14 16.75 -2.40
CA SER A 28 11.57 15.85 -3.48
C SER A 28 10.71 15.98 -4.74
N LYS A 29 11.35 16.19 -5.90
CA LYS A 29 10.65 16.23 -7.20
C LYS A 29 10.15 14.85 -7.60
N THR A 30 10.96 13.81 -7.42
CA THR A 30 10.63 12.42 -7.79
C THR A 30 9.46 11.89 -6.96
N SER A 31 9.48 12.12 -5.65
CA SER A 31 8.40 11.66 -4.75
C SER A 31 7.07 12.32 -5.10
N ARG A 32 7.06 13.64 -5.33
CA ARG A 32 5.86 14.37 -5.77
C ARG A 32 5.33 13.88 -7.11
N LYS A 33 6.20 13.72 -8.12
CA LYS A 33 5.81 13.17 -9.42
C LYS A 33 5.20 11.78 -9.28
N THR A 34 5.81 10.93 -8.46
CA THR A 34 5.31 9.57 -8.22
C THR A 34 3.92 9.58 -7.58
N ILE A 35 3.71 10.37 -6.52
CA ILE A 35 2.39 10.52 -5.88
C ILE A 35 1.34 11.02 -6.88
N ILE A 36 1.67 12.05 -7.67
CA ILE A 36 0.79 12.60 -8.69
C ILE A 36 0.47 11.55 -9.75
N TYR A 37 1.47 10.78 -10.23
CA TYR A 37 1.25 9.71 -11.19
C TYR A 37 0.37 8.61 -10.61
N THR A 38 0.60 8.15 -9.39
CA THR A 38 -0.26 7.15 -8.75
C THR A 38 -1.71 7.64 -8.67
N PHE A 39 -1.92 8.90 -8.26
CA PHE A 39 -3.24 9.50 -8.19
C PHE A 39 -3.92 9.62 -9.56
N ILE A 40 -3.21 10.16 -10.56
CA ILE A 40 -3.72 10.29 -11.94
C ILE A 40 -4.08 8.92 -12.49
N MET A 41 -3.24 7.91 -12.29
CA MET A 41 -3.47 6.56 -12.82
C MET A 41 -4.73 5.93 -12.21
N ILE A 42 -4.97 6.11 -10.90
CA ILE A 42 -6.22 5.66 -10.27
C ILE A 42 -7.42 6.38 -10.88
N VAL A 43 -7.40 7.72 -10.93
CA VAL A 43 -8.51 8.49 -11.51
C VAL A 43 -8.77 8.14 -12.98
N VAL A 44 -7.72 7.96 -13.79
CA VAL A 44 -7.85 7.55 -15.20
C VAL A 44 -8.50 6.17 -15.31
N THR A 45 -8.14 5.25 -14.41
CA THR A 45 -8.77 3.91 -14.38
C THR A 45 -10.26 4.02 -14.10
N GLU A 46 -10.65 4.78 -13.08
CA GLU A 46 -12.06 4.96 -12.73
C GLU A 46 -12.84 5.67 -13.84
N LEU A 47 -12.22 6.66 -14.50
CA LEU A 47 -12.81 7.33 -15.66
C LEU A 47 -12.97 6.39 -16.86
N LEU A 48 -12.00 5.50 -17.11
CA LEU A 48 -12.12 4.49 -18.17
C LEU A 48 -13.26 3.51 -17.85
N THR A 49 -13.38 3.06 -16.60
CA THR A 49 -14.51 2.25 -16.15
C THR A 49 -15.83 2.99 -16.31
N TRP A 50 -15.90 4.25 -15.89
CA TRP A 50 -17.12 5.03 -16.08
C TRP A 50 -17.45 5.19 -17.57
N GLN A 51 -16.47 5.47 -18.42
CA GLN A 51 -16.67 5.67 -19.85
C GLN A 51 -17.20 4.39 -20.53
N THR A 52 -16.60 3.24 -20.27
CA THR A 52 -17.04 1.96 -20.86
C THR A 52 -18.46 1.62 -20.44
N TYR A 53 -18.78 1.72 -19.14
CA TYR A 53 -20.10 1.37 -18.63
C TYR A 53 -21.18 2.40 -18.97
N PHE A 54 -20.87 3.69 -18.91
CA PHE A 54 -21.85 4.73 -19.20
C PHE A 54 -22.15 4.81 -20.70
N LEU A 55 -21.13 4.84 -21.57
CA LEU A 55 -21.34 4.96 -23.02
C LEU A 55 -21.93 3.69 -23.64
N HIS A 56 -21.55 2.50 -23.14
CA HIS A 56 -22.12 1.26 -23.65
C HIS A 56 -23.58 1.10 -23.21
N SER A 57 -23.90 1.45 -21.97
CA SER A 57 -25.25 1.25 -21.44
C SER A 57 -26.25 2.31 -21.93
N ILE A 58 -25.85 3.55 -22.21
CA ILE A 58 -26.76 4.56 -22.81
C ILE A 58 -27.31 4.12 -24.18
N LYS A 59 -26.52 3.38 -24.97
CA LYS A 59 -26.97 2.91 -26.29
C LYS A 59 -28.17 1.97 -26.21
N GLY A 60 -28.39 1.30 -25.07
CA GLY A 60 -29.52 0.41 -24.83
C GLY A 60 -30.70 1.04 -24.09
N TYR A 61 -30.54 2.23 -23.49
CA TYR A 61 -31.54 2.83 -22.60
C TYR A 61 -31.75 4.33 -22.88
N PRO A 62 -32.62 4.69 -23.85
CA PRO A 62 -32.84 6.08 -24.29
C PRO A 62 -33.52 6.98 -23.24
N HIS A 63 -34.13 6.42 -22.19
CA HIS A 63 -34.80 7.17 -21.11
C HIS A 63 -34.00 7.24 -19.80
N GLY A 64 -32.71 6.90 -19.86
CA GLY A 64 -31.84 6.83 -18.69
C GLY A 64 -31.66 5.41 -18.17
N LEU A 65 -30.56 5.22 -17.45
CA LEU A 65 -30.11 3.91 -16.99
C LEU A 65 -30.83 3.49 -15.69
N PRO A 66 -31.47 2.30 -15.64
CA PRO A 66 -31.98 1.76 -14.39
C PRO A 66 -30.81 1.43 -13.45
N GLY A 67 -31.00 1.60 -12.14
CA GLY A 67 -29.94 1.39 -11.15
C GLY A 67 -29.34 -0.02 -11.15
N SER A 68 -30.11 -1.02 -11.62
CA SER A 68 -29.66 -2.41 -11.79
C SER A 68 -28.62 -2.62 -12.91
N GLN A 69 -28.47 -1.65 -13.82
CA GLN A 69 -27.44 -1.65 -14.87
C GLN A 69 -26.23 -0.77 -14.50
N ILE A 70 -26.33 -0.03 -13.40
CA ILE A 70 -25.25 0.80 -12.86
C ILE A 70 -24.56 0.00 -11.74
N ILE A 71 -23.24 -0.08 -11.83
CA ILE A 71 -22.41 -0.80 -10.86
C ILE A 71 -22.49 -0.11 -9.50
N ASN A 72 -22.60 -0.88 -8.43
CA ASN A 72 -22.57 -0.34 -7.07
C ASN A 72 -21.21 0.35 -6.82
N PRO A 73 -21.15 1.59 -6.29
CA PRO A 73 -19.88 2.29 -6.11
C PRO A 73 -18.74 1.50 -5.45
N PRO A 74 -18.98 0.72 -4.37
CA PRO A 74 -17.92 -0.08 -3.75
C PRO A 74 -17.41 -1.24 -4.64
N THR A 75 -18.23 -1.75 -5.56
CA THR A 75 -17.78 -2.78 -6.52
C THR A 75 -17.12 -2.21 -7.77
N ALA A 76 -17.30 -0.92 -8.06
CA ALA A 76 -16.56 -0.23 -9.12
C ALA A 76 -15.17 0.23 -8.67
N ALA A 77 -15.03 0.51 -7.37
CA ALA A 77 -13.84 1.12 -6.79
C ALA A 77 -12.56 0.27 -6.89
N PHE A 78 -11.40 0.92 -6.76
CA PHE A 78 -10.11 0.37 -7.13
C PHE A 78 -9.79 -1.00 -6.52
N LEU A 79 -10.15 -1.23 -5.26
CA LEU A 79 -9.81 -2.45 -4.54
C LEU A 79 -10.64 -3.66 -4.99
N SER A 80 -11.86 -3.46 -5.51
CA SER A 80 -12.76 -4.56 -5.85
C SER A 80 -12.31 -5.34 -7.09
N LEU A 81 -11.42 -4.76 -7.92
CA LEU A 81 -10.92 -5.37 -9.16
C LEU A 81 -12.05 -5.98 -10.01
N ASN A 82 -13.20 -5.31 -10.02
CA ASN A 82 -14.39 -5.73 -10.75
C ASN A 82 -14.86 -4.56 -11.62
N SER A 83 -13.93 -3.96 -12.37
CA SER A 83 -14.08 -2.76 -13.18
C SER A 83 -13.49 -3.03 -14.57
N SER A 84 -13.98 -2.42 -15.65
CA SER A 84 -13.35 -2.67 -16.97
C SER A 84 -11.91 -2.14 -17.06
N GLY A 85 -11.49 -1.30 -16.10
CA GLY A 85 -10.10 -0.89 -15.89
C GLY A 85 -9.25 -1.87 -15.08
N GLU A 86 -9.77 -3.07 -14.78
CA GLU A 86 -9.14 -4.16 -14.01
C GLU A 86 -7.66 -4.39 -14.35
N PHE A 87 -7.32 -4.40 -15.65
CA PHE A 87 -5.93 -4.61 -16.07
C PHE A 87 -4.97 -3.53 -15.55
N LEU A 88 -5.40 -2.27 -15.56
CA LEU A 88 -4.60 -1.15 -15.10
C LEU A 88 -4.52 -1.12 -13.56
N GLN A 89 -5.62 -1.47 -12.88
CA GLN A 89 -5.66 -1.65 -11.41
C GLN A 89 -4.68 -2.75 -10.97
N LEU A 90 -4.68 -3.89 -11.68
CA LEU A 90 -3.77 -5.01 -11.43
C LEU A 90 -2.31 -4.61 -11.63
N ILE A 91 -1.98 -3.89 -12.72
CA ILE A 91 -0.62 -3.38 -12.95
C ILE A 91 -0.18 -2.46 -11.80
N ILE A 92 -1.04 -1.54 -11.35
CA ILE A 92 -0.72 -0.64 -10.23
C ILE A 92 -0.47 -1.45 -8.96
N MET A 93 -1.32 -2.42 -8.66
CA MET A 93 -1.19 -3.28 -7.48
C MET A 93 0.10 -4.12 -7.53
N LEU A 94 0.51 -4.58 -8.72
CA LEU A 94 1.74 -5.34 -8.92
C LEU A 94 3.00 -4.47 -8.79
N LEU A 95 2.96 -3.23 -9.29
CA LEU A 95 4.07 -2.27 -9.25
C LEU A 95 4.13 -1.46 -7.94
N MET A 96 3.22 -1.72 -7.01
CA MET A 96 3.13 -1.07 -5.69
C MET A 96 4.49 -0.96 -4.96
N PRO A 97 5.33 -2.00 -4.88
CA PRO A 97 6.65 -1.91 -4.25
C PRO A 97 7.55 -0.80 -4.83
N ILE A 98 7.48 -0.58 -6.13
CA ILE A 98 8.27 0.46 -6.81
C ILE A 98 7.79 1.83 -6.39
N PHE A 99 6.46 2.04 -6.31
CA PHE A 99 5.91 3.32 -5.85
C PHE A 99 6.32 3.63 -4.41
N LEU A 100 6.31 2.64 -3.51
CA LEU A 100 6.82 2.81 -2.14
C LEU A 100 8.28 3.30 -2.15
N ILE A 101 9.13 2.64 -2.92
CA ILE A 101 10.56 2.97 -2.99
C ILE A 101 10.76 4.38 -3.54
N LEU A 102 10.07 4.74 -4.63
CA LEU A 102 10.20 6.05 -5.27
C LEU A 102 9.72 7.21 -4.39
N ILE A 103 8.74 6.98 -3.50
CA ILE A 103 8.20 8.03 -2.63
C ILE A 103 9.18 8.36 -1.50
N THR A 104 9.70 7.38 -0.76
CA THR A 104 10.51 7.66 0.45
C THR A 104 11.95 7.16 0.39
N LEU A 105 12.20 6.05 -0.29
CA LEU A 105 13.49 5.35 -0.24
C LEU A 105 14.47 5.81 -1.31
N GLN A 106 13.99 6.35 -2.43
CA GLN A 106 14.86 6.73 -3.55
C GLN A 106 15.99 7.68 -3.13
N ARG A 107 15.69 8.69 -2.31
CA ARG A 107 16.72 9.61 -1.78
C ARG A 107 17.74 8.87 -0.92
N LYS A 108 17.30 7.92 -0.09
CA LYS A 108 18.18 7.14 0.78
C LYS A 108 19.08 6.21 -0.04
N ILE A 109 18.53 5.63 -1.11
CA ILE A 109 19.25 4.82 -2.09
C ILE A 109 20.29 5.68 -2.83
N GLU A 110 19.94 6.85 -3.33
CA GLU A 110 20.86 7.77 -4.01
C GLU A 110 22.00 8.25 -3.10
N ILE A 111 21.70 8.63 -1.85
CA ILE A 111 22.71 9.05 -0.86
C ILE A 111 23.69 7.91 -0.55
N SER A 112 23.18 6.68 -0.38
CA SER A 112 24.02 5.50 -0.08
C SER A 112 25.01 5.15 -1.20
N GLN A 113 24.69 5.46 -2.45
CA GLN A 113 25.57 5.24 -3.60
C GLN A 113 26.67 6.31 -3.70
N GLY A 114 26.41 7.52 -3.19
CA GLY A 114 27.31 8.67 -3.29
C GLY A 114 28.43 8.71 -2.25
N LYS A 115 28.15 8.43 -0.96
CA LYS A 115 29.16 8.41 0.13
C LYS A 115 28.73 7.47 1.25
N SER A 116 29.70 6.69 1.76
CA SER A 116 29.68 5.74 2.89
C SER A 116 28.40 5.73 3.74
N ASN A 117 27.59 4.68 3.53
CA ASN A 117 26.74 3.98 4.49
C ASN A 117 26.20 4.81 5.68
N TYR A 118 24.92 5.16 5.62
CA TYR A 118 24.16 5.85 6.67
C TYR A 118 24.28 5.18 8.07
N ILE A 119 24.62 3.87 8.13
CA ILE A 119 24.83 3.10 9.37
C ILE A 119 26.01 3.63 10.20
N PHE A 120 27.01 4.24 9.56
CA PHE A 120 28.22 4.73 10.25
C PHE A 120 28.00 6.02 11.06
N GLN A 121 26.87 6.71 10.89
CA GLN A 121 26.60 7.95 11.63
C GLN A 121 25.90 7.71 12.98
N THR A 122 25.33 6.52 13.20
CA THR A 122 24.63 6.17 14.44
C THR A 122 25.54 5.38 15.36
N ARG A 123 25.97 5.98 16.49
CA ARG A 123 26.69 5.28 17.57
C ARG A 123 25.95 3.98 17.93
N MET A 124 26.68 2.90 18.15
CA MET A 124 26.18 1.52 18.36
C MET A 124 25.01 1.42 19.36
N GLY A 125 25.01 2.23 20.42
CA GLY A 125 23.92 2.28 21.42
C GLY A 125 22.59 2.89 20.96
N THR A 126 22.54 3.56 19.81
CA THR A 126 21.34 4.25 19.28
C THR A 126 20.77 3.62 18.01
N VAL A 127 21.45 2.62 17.43
CA VAL A 127 21.06 1.96 16.17
C VAL A 127 19.68 1.32 16.29
N ASN A 128 19.40 0.60 17.38
CA ASN A 128 18.09 -0.02 17.60
C ASN A 128 16.96 1.01 17.68
N GLN A 129 17.18 2.12 18.39
CA GLN A 129 16.19 3.18 18.50
C GLN A 129 15.95 3.87 17.15
N TYR A 130 17.01 4.07 16.36
CA TYR A 130 16.92 4.64 15.03
C TYR A 130 16.17 3.71 14.05
N LEU A 131 16.49 2.41 14.06
CA LEU A 131 15.81 1.41 13.23
C LEU A 131 14.32 1.36 13.53
N ILE A 132 13.95 1.20 14.80
CA ILE A 132 12.54 1.12 15.22
C ILE A 132 11.78 2.41 14.84
N LYS A 133 12.36 3.59 15.11
CA LYS A 133 11.73 4.88 14.75
C LYS A 133 11.57 5.03 13.24
N GLY A 134 12.56 4.60 12.45
CA GLY A 134 12.48 4.62 10.99
C GLY A 134 11.38 3.70 10.47
N GLN A 135 11.29 2.48 10.99
CA GLN A 135 10.26 1.50 10.60
C GLN A 135 8.85 2.00 10.93
N ILE A 136 8.63 2.49 12.16
CA ILE A 136 7.35 3.07 12.57
C ILE A 136 6.99 4.26 11.68
N THR A 137 7.96 5.11 11.34
CA THR A 137 7.71 6.27 10.47
C THR A 137 7.28 5.85 9.07
N GLN A 138 7.96 4.88 8.46
CA GLN A 138 7.56 4.37 7.14
C GLN A 138 6.18 3.72 7.18
N PHE A 139 5.91 2.90 8.21
CA PHE A 139 4.60 2.30 8.42
C PHE A 139 3.49 3.36 8.48
N VAL A 140 3.63 4.37 9.35
CA VAL A 140 2.61 5.41 9.53
C VAL A 140 2.39 6.23 8.26
N ILE A 141 3.47 6.64 7.57
CA ILE A 141 3.36 7.46 6.35
C ILE A 141 2.58 6.70 5.27
N PHE A 142 2.92 5.44 5.01
CA PHE A 142 2.26 4.69 3.94
C PHE A 142 0.86 4.21 4.29
N THR A 143 0.60 3.80 5.53
CA THR A 143 -0.75 3.46 5.98
C THR A 143 -1.69 4.66 5.80
N LEU A 144 -1.28 5.86 6.24
CA LEU A 144 -2.11 7.07 6.09
C LEU A 144 -2.25 7.49 4.63
N PHE A 145 -1.18 7.37 3.83
CA PHE A 145 -1.21 7.70 2.40
C PHE A 145 -2.22 6.84 1.65
N TYR A 146 -2.15 5.50 1.77
CA TYR A 146 -3.08 4.60 1.09
C TYR A 146 -4.50 4.69 1.64
N MET A 147 -4.66 4.90 2.94
CA MET A 147 -5.98 5.11 3.52
C MET A 147 -6.65 6.35 2.93
N ALA A 148 -5.90 7.46 2.79
CA ALA A 148 -6.41 8.67 2.13
C ALA A 148 -6.68 8.44 0.64
N LEU A 149 -5.80 7.72 -0.06
CA LEU A 149 -5.91 7.43 -1.48
C LEU A 149 -7.16 6.59 -1.80
N PHE A 150 -7.37 5.48 -1.09
CA PHE A 150 -8.52 4.61 -1.31
C PHE A 150 -9.83 5.22 -0.79
N SER A 151 -9.78 6.04 0.26
CA SER A 151 -10.96 6.79 0.70
C SER A 151 -11.39 7.82 -0.36
N PHE A 152 -10.43 8.51 -0.97
CA PHE A 152 -10.69 9.43 -2.07
C PHE A 152 -11.25 8.69 -3.29
N ASP A 153 -10.66 7.55 -3.65
CA ASP A 153 -11.13 6.68 -4.72
C ASP A 153 -12.60 6.25 -4.53
N LEU A 154 -12.97 5.83 -3.31
CA LEU A 154 -14.36 5.49 -2.98
C LEU A 154 -15.29 6.70 -3.17
N LEU A 155 -14.87 7.90 -2.74
CA LEU A 155 -15.68 9.11 -2.90
C LEU A 155 -15.91 9.45 -4.39
N VAL A 156 -14.88 9.32 -5.22
CA VAL A 156 -15.00 9.50 -6.68
C VAL A 156 -16.00 8.50 -7.25
N ASN A 157 -15.92 7.24 -6.85
CA ASN A 157 -16.84 6.19 -7.29
C ASN A 157 -18.29 6.43 -6.86
N ILE A 158 -18.52 6.94 -5.65
CA ILE A 158 -19.86 7.32 -5.17
C ILE A 158 -20.48 8.41 -6.06
N VAL A 159 -19.67 9.36 -6.54
CA VAL A 159 -20.12 10.42 -7.43
C VAL A 159 -20.36 9.90 -8.85
N LEU A 160 -19.44 9.08 -9.39
CA LEU A 160 -19.52 8.57 -10.76
C LEU A 160 -20.63 7.53 -10.96
N PHE A 161 -20.81 6.62 -10.00
CA PHE A 161 -21.77 5.51 -10.07
C PHE A 161 -22.98 5.72 -9.15
N HIS A 162 -23.40 6.98 -9.00
CA HIS A 162 -24.53 7.34 -8.16
C HIS A 162 -25.80 6.53 -8.53
N LYS A 163 -26.48 5.97 -7.53
CA LYS A 163 -27.65 5.07 -7.64
C LYS A 163 -27.38 3.69 -8.24
N GLY A 164 -26.13 3.27 -8.36
CA GLY A 164 -25.78 1.90 -8.78
C GLY A 164 -26.14 0.86 -7.72
N THR A 165 -26.74 -0.25 -8.17
CA THR A 165 -27.12 -1.38 -7.30
C THR A 165 -26.59 -2.73 -7.81
N SER A 166 -25.90 -2.76 -8.95
CA SER A 166 -25.39 -4.01 -9.54
C SER A 166 -24.06 -4.44 -8.94
N PHE A 167 -23.92 -5.70 -8.57
CA PHE A 167 -22.64 -6.32 -8.18
C PHE A 167 -22.05 -7.19 -9.29
N LYS A 168 -22.43 -6.96 -10.56
CA LYS A 168 -21.88 -7.65 -11.74
C LYS A 168 -21.93 -9.18 -11.69
N GLY A 169 -23.00 -9.73 -11.12
CA GLY A 169 -23.21 -11.18 -11.09
C GLY A 169 -22.45 -11.93 -10.00
N VAL A 170 -21.64 -11.24 -9.18
CA VAL A 170 -21.03 -11.81 -7.96
C VAL A 170 -22.11 -12.28 -6.96
N GLU A 171 -23.30 -11.69 -7.03
CA GLU A 171 -24.51 -12.11 -6.31
C GLU A 171 -24.82 -13.61 -6.48
N ASN A 172 -24.53 -14.19 -7.64
CA ASN A 172 -24.84 -15.60 -7.92
C ASN A 172 -23.90 -16.58 -7.19
N SER A 173 -22.71 -16.13 -6.79
CA SER A 173 -21.71 -16.93 -6.09
C SER A 173 -21.89 -16.93 -4.57
N THR A 174 -22.86 -16.17 -4.06
CA THR A 174 -23.19 -16.07 -2.62
C THR A 174 -23.60 -17.38 -1.97
N ILE A 175 -24.10 -18.34 -2.76
CA ILE A 175 -24.52 -19.67 -2.28
C ILE A 175 -23.36 -20.40 -1.61
N ASN A 176 -22.12 -20.10 -2.02
CA ASN A 176 -20.91 -20.84 -1.60
C ASN A 176 -20.08 -20.13 -0.52
N SER A 177 -20.38 -18.87 -0.17
CA SER A 177 -19.59 -18.09 0.79
C SER A 177 -20.47 -17.22 1.71
N HIS A 178 -20.41 -17.51 3.01
CA HIS A 178 -21.10 -16.71 4.02
C HIS A 178 -20.49 -15.31 4.14
N LEU A 179 -19.16 -15.20 4.01
CA LEU A 179 -18.49 -13.91 3.98
C LEU A 179 -19.02 -13.05 2.83
N LEU A 180 -19.07 -13.59 1.61
CA LEU A 180 -19.55 -12.84 0.44
C LEU A 180 -20.99 -12.34 0.62
N ASN A 181 -21.87 -13.15 1.20
CA ASN A 181 -23.24 -12.72 1.48
C ASN A 181 -23.28 -11.52 2.44
N LEU A 182 -22.45 -11.54 3.48
CA LEU A 182 -22.30 -10.41 4.41
C LEU A 182 -21.71 -9.17 3.71
N GLU A 183 -20.73 -9.38 2.83
CA GLU A 183 -20.11 -8.30 2.06
C GLU A 183 -21.13 -7.58 1.17
N LEU A 184 -21.99 -8.34 0.47
CA LEU A 184 -23.03 -7.78 -0.40
C LEU A 184 -24.19 -7.15 0.37
N ALA A 185 -24.49 -7.62 1.59
CA ALA A 185 -25.50 -7.03 2.46
C ALA A 185 -25.10 -5.63 2.96
N HIS A 186 -23.81 -5.40 3.22
CA HIS A 186 -23.28 -4.13 3.74
C HIS A 186 -22.05 -3.64 2.96
N PRO A 187 -22.18 -3.33 1.66
CA PRO A 187 -21.03 -3.16 0.76
C PRO A 187 -20.16 -1.94 1.10
N TYR A 188 -20.76 -0.84 1.54
CA TYR A 188 -20.00 0.34 1.97
C TYR A 188 -19.20 0.08 3.25
N LEU A 189 -19.79 -0.61 4.22
CA LEU A 189 -19.12 -0.92 5.49
C LEU A 189 -17.97 -1.89 5.26
N THR A 190 -18.21 -2.93 4.46
CA THR A 190 -17.18 -3.89 4.04
C THR A 190 -16.02 -3.16 3.35
N TYR A 191 -16.30 -2.33 2.36
CA TYR A 191 -15.24 -1.65 1.63
C TYR A 191 -14.39 -0.74 2.55
N ILE A 192 -14.99 -0.04 3.51
CA ILE A 192 -14.26 0.75 4.52
C ILE A 192 -13.33 -0.14 5.35
N TRP A 193 -13.79 -1.33 5.78
CA TRP A 193 -12.94 -2.27 6.51
C TRP A 193 -11.75 -2.74 5.67
N PHE A 194 -11.96 -3.03 4.39
CA PHE A 194 -10.90 -3.41 3.47
C PHE A 194 -9.90 -2.28 3.24
N ILE A 195 -10.34 -1.03 3.09
CA ILE A 195 -9.44 0.13 3.01
C ILE A 195 -8.46 0.12 4.20
N ILE A 196 -8.95 -0.11 5.42
CA ILE A 196 -8.13 -0.12 6.64
C ILE A 196 -7.13 -1.29 6.58
N ILE A 197 -7.60 -2.51 6.31
CA ILE A 197 -6.78 -3.72 6.27
C ILE A 197 -5.66 -3.61 5.23
N VAL A 198 -6.01 -3.24 4.00
CA VAL A 198 -5.06 -3.12 2.88
C VAL A 198 -4.07 -2.00 3.12
N SER A 199 -4.50 -0.86 3.65
CA SER A 199 -3.60 0.25 3.97
C SER A 199 -2.58 -0.15 5.03
N ILE A 200 -2.99 -0.89 6.08
CA ILE A 200 -2.08 -1.43 7.09
C ILE A 200 -1.10 -2.43 6.45
N ALA A 201 -1.58 -3.32 5.60
CA ALA A 201 -0.73 -4.28 4.91
C ALA A 201 0.34 -3.57 4.06
N PHE A 202 -0.04 -2.56 3.28
CA PHE A 202 0.91 -1.77 2.48
C PHE A 202 1.89 -0.98 3.37
N GLY A 203 1.44 -0.49 4.53
CA GLY A 203 2.31 0.09 5.55
C GLY A 203 3.35 -0.92 6.06
N ILE A 204 2.98 -2.17 6.31
CA ILE A 204 3.91 -3.24 6.70
C ILE A 204 4.91 -3.51 5.57
N TYR A 205 4.45 -3.53 4.31
CA TYR A 205 5.33 -3.74 3.17
C TYR A 205 6.33 -2.60 2.97
N ALA A 206 5.95 -1.36 3.30
CA ALA A 206 6.89 -0.24 3.33
C ALA A 206 8.01 -0.43 4.35
N VAL A 207 7.74 -1.10 5.47
CA VAL A 207 8.79 -1.49 6.43
C VAL A 207 9.73 -2.53 5.83
N VAL A 208 9.21 -3.50 5.09
CA VAL A 208 10.01 -4.51 4.37
C VAL A 208 10.97 -3.84 3.39
N THR A 209 10.46 -2.96 2.51
CA THR A 209 11.28 -2.24 1.54
C THR A 209 12.32 -1.34 2.21
N TYR A 210 11.97 -0.67 3.31
CA TYR A 210 12.90 0.11 4.12
C TYR A 210 14.04 -0.75 4.63
N ILE A 211 13.74 -1.88 5.27
CA ILE A 211 14.78 -2.78 5.80
C ILE A 211 15.65 -3.35 4.69
N LEU A 212 15.08 -3.74 3.54
CA LEU A 212 15.87 -4.20 2.40
C LEU A 212 16.86 -3.12 1.92
N ALA A 213 16.44 -1.85 1.87
CA ALA A 213 17.31 -0.73 1.53
C ALA A 213 18.47 -0.54 2.52
N LEU A 214 18.25 -0.87 3.79
CA LEU A 214 19.26 -0.82 4.84
C LEU A 214 20.20 -2.05 4.81
N SER A 215 19.65 -3.24 4.56
CA SER A 215 20.38 -4.51 4.60
C SER A 215 21.25 -4.73 3.37
N LEU A 216 20.84 -4.27 2.19
CA LEU A 216 21.57 -4.51 0.95
C LEU A 216 22.77 -3.57 0.80
N LYS A 217 23.92 -4.09 0.34
CA LYS A 217 25.11 -3.27 0.02
C LYS A 217 24.91 -2.46 -1.27
N LYS A 218 24.26 -3.08 -2.27
CA LYS A 218 23.92 -2.45 -3.55
C LYS A 218 22.45 -2.05 -3.52
N THR A 219 22.19 -0.76 -3.31
CA THR A 219 20.83 -0.25 -3.09
C THR A 219 19.95 -0.25 -4.34
N PHE A 220 20.52 -0.37 -5.55
CA PHE A 220 19.76 -0.65 -6.76
C PHE A 220 19.01 -2.00 -6.70
N LEU A 221 19.56 -3.01 -5.99
CA LEU A 221 18.93 -4.34 -5.90
C LEU A 221 17.65 -4.34 -5.05
N VAL A 222 17.37 -3.28 -4.30
CA VAL A 222 16.13 -3.14 -3.51
C VAL A 222 14.90 -3.22 -4.41
N TYR A 223 14.99 -2.65 -5.62
CA TYR A 223 13.91 -2.66 -6.61
C TYR A 223 13.51 -4.08 -7.03
N PRO A 224 14.37 -4.88 -7.68
CA PRO A 224 13.99 -6.21 -8.13
C PRO A 224 13.73 -7.18 -6.97
N ILE A 225 14.40 -7.04 -5.82
CA ILE A 225 14.19 -7.95 -4.68
C ILE A 225 12.84 -7.70 -4.02
N SER A 226 12.46 -6.43 -3.79
CA SER A 226 11.14 -6.12 -3.25
C SER A 226 10.04 -6.54 -4.22
N LEU A 227 10.15 -6.18 -5.50
CA LEU A 227 9.17 -6.59 -6.50
C LEU A 227 9.07 -8.11 -6.62
N GLY A 228 10.18 -8.84 -6.61
CA GLY A 228 10.19 -10.31 -6.61
C GLY A 228 9.50 -10.92 -5.38
N LEU A 229 9.75 -10.37 -4.18
CA LEU A 229 9.07 -10.81 -2.96
C LEU A 229 7.56 -10.55 -3.03
N TRP A 230 7.15 -9.38 -3.54
CA TRP A 230 5.74 -9.05 -3.73
C TRP A 230 5.05 -10.02 -4.69
N ILE A 231 5.63 -10.24 -5.87
CA ILE A 231 5.08 -11.15 -6.88
C ILE A 231 5.00 -12.58 -6.33
N MET A 232 6.02 -13.03 -5.61
CA MET A 232 6.01 -14.34 -4.96
C MET A 232 4.80 -14.47 -4.01
N MET A 233 4.50 -13.44 -3.21
CA MET A 233 3.35 -13.43 -2.31
C MET A 233 1.99 -13.43 -3.04
N PHE A 234 1.95 -12.96 -4.29
CA PHE A 234 0.77 -13.09 -5.16
C PHE A 234 0.66 -14.47 -5.80
N ALA A 235 1.79 -15.14 -6.07
CA ALA A 235 1.84 -16.42 -6.78
C ALA A 235 1.66 -17.65 -5.87
N LEU A 236 1.91 -17.51 -4.56
CA LEU A 236 1.77 -18.61 -3.59
C LEU A 236 0.29 -18.95 -3.31
N PRO A 237 0.00 -20.20 -2.90
CA PRO A 237 -1.32 -20.55 -2.36
C PRO A 237 -1.61 -19.70 -1.12
N TYR A 238 -2.88 -19.30 -0.95
CA TYR A 238 -3.27 -18.23 -0.03
C TYR A 238 -2.58 -16.90 -0.38
N SER A 239 -2.74 -16.52 -1.65
CA SER A 239 -2.20 -15.30 -2.26
C SER A 239 -2.64 -14.06 -1.50
N SER A 240 -1.74 -13.07 -1.40
CA SER A 240 -2.05 -11.79 -0.73
C SER A 240 -3.19 -11.01 -1.39
N SER A 241 -3.53 -11.34 -2.64
CA SER A 241 -4.72 -10.81 -3.32
C SER A 241 -6.02 -11.08 -2.56
N TYR A 242 -6.12 -12.21 -1.85
CA TYR A 242 -7.36 -12.63 -1.21
C TYR A 242 -7.82 -11.64 -0.13
N PHE A 243 -6.93 -11.15 0.73
CA PHE A 243 -7.33 -10.14 1.73
C PHE A 243 -7.31 -8.70 1.18
N MET A 244 -6.77 -8.50 -0.03
CA MET A 244 -6.69 -7.17 -0.64
C MET A 244 -7.96 -6.77 -1.40
N GLN A 245 -8.68 -7.76 -1.92
CA GLN A 245 -9.84 -7.56 -2.77
C GLN A 245 -11.13 -7.90 -2.01
N PRO A 246 -12.08 -6.97 -1.85
CA PRO A 246 -13.43 -7.30 -1.40
C PRO A 246 -14.28 -7.89 -2.53
N PHE A 247 -15.40 -8.53 -2.19
CA PHE A 247 -16.39 -9.07 -3.12
C PHE A 247 -15.86 -10.23 -3.98
N ILE A 248 -15.07 -11.11 -3.37
CA ILE A 248 -14.55 -12.33 -3.99
C ILE A 248 -15.25 -13.56 -3.40
N GLU A 249 -15.26 -14.66 -4.14
CA GLU A 249 -16.00 -15.89 -3.78
C GLU A 249 -15.41 -16.65 -2.59
N PHE A 250 -14.27 -16.21 -2.06
CA PHE A 250 -13.59 -16.88 -0.97
C PHE A 250 -14.26 -16.62 0.38
N ASP A 251 -14.12 -17.57 1.30
CA ASP A 251 -14.68 -17.51 2.64
C ASP A 251 -13.61 -17.15 3.69
N TRP A 252 -14.03 -16.89 4.94
CA TRP A 252 -13.19 -16.42 6.05
C TRP A 252 -11.87 -17.18 6.22
N LYS A 253 -11.87 -18.49 5.99
CA LYS A 253 -10.68 -19.33 6.13
C LYS A 253 -9.56 -18.90 5.18
N GLU A 254 -9.90 -18.67 3.91
CA GLU A 254 -8.92 -18.33 2.86
C GLU A 254 -8.33 -16.93 3.10
N TYR A 255 -9.19 -15.99 3.52
CA TYR A 255 -8.78 -14.66 3.96
C TYR A 255 -7.81 -14.70 5.14
N GLY A 256 -8.16 -15.43 6.20
CA GLY A 256 -7.33 -15.55 7.39
C GLY A 256 -5.98 -16.20 7.10
N MET A 257 -5.97 -17.26 6.29
CA MET A 257 -4.74 -17.94 5.88
C MET A 257 -3.85 -17.05 5.00
N SER A 258 -4.44 -16.24 4.12
CA SER A 258 -3.71 -15.28 3.29
C SER A 258 -3.10 -14.14 4.12
N MET A 259 -3.84 -13.58 5.09
CA MET A 259 -3.29 -12.58 6.02
C MET A 259 -2.13 -13.17 6.85
N LEU A 260 -2.28 -14.41 7.31
CA LEU A 260 -1.25 -15.08 8.10
C LEU A 260 0.01 -15.36 7.26
N SER A 261 -0.13 -15.86 6.03
CA SER A 261 1.00 -16.08 5.12
C SER A 261 1.73 -14.77 4.83
N TYR A 262 0.99 -13.69 4.58
CA TYR A 262 1.52 -12.35 4.35
C TYR A 262 2.35 -11.85 5.53
N LEU A 263 1.79 -11.93 6.74
CA LEU A 263 2.45 -11.47 7.97
C LEU A 263 3.68 -12.31 8.30
N LEU A 264 3.66 -13.62 8.05
CA LEU A 264 4.82 -14.48 8.26
C LEU A 264 5.98 -14.11 7.32
N ILE A 265 5.72 -13.97 6.02
CA ILE A 265 6.75 -13.62 5.04
C ILE A 265 7.34 -12.24 5.36
N CYS A 266 6.49 -11.23 5.58
CA CYS A 266 6.93 -9.89 5.95
C CYS A 266 7.72 -9.91 7.28
N GLY A 267 7.21 -10.61 8.29
CA GLY A 267 7.85 -10.74 9.60
C GLY A 267 9.24 -11.36 9.52
N VAL A 268 9.40 -12.44 8.77
CA VAL A 268 10.70 -13.09 8.54
C VAL A 268 11.69 -12.12 7.88
N VAL A 269 11.28 -11.44 6.81
CA VAL A 269 12.16 -10.47 6.12
C VAL A 269 12.56 -9.32 7.05
N ILE A 270 11.62 -8.80 7.85
CA ILE A 270 11.88 -7.75 8.84
C ILE A 270 12.89 -8.22 9.89
N ILE A 271 12.69 -9.42 10.46
CA ILE A 271 13.57 -9.96 11.52
C ILE A 271 14.97 -10.23 10.98
N VAL A 272 15.08 -10.95 9.86
CA VAL A 272 16.36 -11.30 9.23
C VAL A 272 17.08 -10.04 8.77
N GLY A 273 16.38 -9.11 8.13
CA GLY A 273 16.97 -7.85 7.67
C GLY A 273 17.47 -6.98 8.83
N ASN A 274 16.71 -6.90 9.93
CA ASN A 274 17.15 -6.24 11.16
C ASN A 274 18.41 -6.87 11.75
N TRP A 275 18.49 -8.20 11.77
CA TRP A 275 19.65 -8.94 12.25
C TRP A 275 20.89 -8.65 11.39
N ILE A 276 20.76 -8.66 10.06
CA ILE A 276 21.85 -8.32 9.12
C ILE A 276 22.34 -6.89 9.34
N VAL A 277 21.44 -5.92 9.52
CA VAL A 277 21.83 -4.52 9.76
C VAL A 277 22.60 -4.37 11.07
N ARG A 278 22.18 -5.09 12.13
CA ARG A 278 22.90 -5.11 13.41
C ARG A 278 24.31 -5.68 13.27
N LEU A 279 24.47 -6.82 12.59
CA LEU A 279 25.79 -7.44 12.36
C LEU A 279 26.72 -6.51 11.59
N ARG A 280 26.22 -5.85 10.54
CA ARG A 280 27.03 -4.90 9.76
C ARG A 280 27.47 -3.70 10.60
N SER A 281 26.59 -3.21 11.48
CA SER A 281 26.96 -2.12 12.39
C SER A 281 28.07 -2.54 13.35
N HIS A 282 28.05 -3.77 13.88
CA HIS A 282 29.08 -4.27 14.78
C HIS A 282 30.45 -4.40 14.10
N ASN A 283 30.51 -5.00 12.91
CA ASN A 283 31.77 -5.16 12.14
C ASN A 283 32.40 -3.84 11.65
N SER A 284 31.68 -2.71 11.77
CA SER A 284 32.18 -1.40 11.33
C SER A 284 32.89 -0.63 12.45
N TYR A 285 32.73 -1.05 13.71
CA TYR A 285 33.29 -0.41 14.90
C TYR A 285 34.38 -1.24 15.60
N CYS A 286 34.70 -2.44 15.08
CA CYS A 286 35.85 -3.26 15.46
C CYS A 286 36.93 -3.13 14.39
#